data_AF-A0A956EPN1-F1
#
_entry.id   AF-A0A956EPN1-F1
#
_cell.length_a   1.000
_cell.length_b   1.000
_cell.length_c   1.000
_cell.angle_alpha   90.00
_cell.angle_beta   90.00
_cell.angle_gamma   90.00
#
_symmetry.space_group_name_H-M   'P 1'
#
loop_
_entity.id
_entity.type
_entity.pdbx_description
1 polymer ?
#
loop_
_entity_poly.entity_id
_entity_poly.type
_entity_poly.pdbx_seq_one_letter_code
_entity_poly.pdbx_strand_id
1 'polypeptide(L)'
;ARIEASARAVATRAGLRPDLSVWLDVTEDTPYSEPTGENAAGQWVMLRHRPPQRLGDVSFLLGELRNKRIQSARLVFLPELREDIERAISAEA
;
A
#
# COMPACT_ATOMS: atom_id res chain seq x y z
N ALA A 1 -10.93 -7.23 -3.34
CA ALA A 1 -11.92 -8.30 -3.14
C ALA A 1 -12.61 -8.71 -4.44
N ARG A 2 -13.40 -7.85 -5.10
CA ARG A 2 -14.14 -8.24 -6.33
C ARG A 2 -13.24 -8.63 -7.51
N ILE A 3 -12.22 -7.83 -7.82
CA ILE A 3 -11.24 -8.12 -8.90
C ILE A 3 -10.52 -9.45 -8.65
N GLU A 4 -10.09 -9.70 -7.40
CA GLU A 4 -9.46 -10.96 -7.01
C GLU A 4 -10.42 -12.16 -7.23
N ALA A 5 -11.69 -12.01 -6.84
CA ALA A 5 -12.68 -13.07 -7.04
C ALA A 5 -12.89 -13.41 -8.53
N SER A 6 -12.93 -12.39 -9.40
CA SER A 6 -13.06 -12.58 -10.85
C SER A 6 -11.84 -13.30 -11.43
N ALA A 7 -10.64 -12.90 -11.02
CA ALA A 7 -9.40 -13.58 -11.42
C ALA A 7 -9.32 -15.03 -10.91
N ARG A 8 -9.77 -15.30 -9.68
CA ARG A 8 -9.87 -16.66 -9.15
C ARG A 8 -10.86 -17.51 -9.95
N ALA A 9 -11.97 -16.93 -10.41
CA ALA A 9 -12.93 -17.63 -11.27
C ALA A 9 -12.34 -17.97 -12.65
N VAL A 10 -11.51 -17.09 -13.22
CA VAL A 10 -10.73 -17.37 -14.44
C VAL A 10 -9.81 -18.56 -14.22
N ALA A 11 -9.02 -18.56 -13.14
CA ALA A 11 -8.12 -19.67 -12.81
C ALA A 11 -8.86 -21.01 -12.65
N THR A 12 -10.01 -21.02 -11.96
CA THR A 12 -10.85 -22.22 -11.82
C THR A 12 -11.30 -22.76 -13.19
N ARG A 13 -11.76 -21.89 -14.09
CA ARG A 13 -12.19 -22.30 -15.44
C ARG A 13 -11.05 -22.85 -16.28
N ALA A 14 -9.83 -22.36 -16.06
CA ALA A 14 -8.62 -22.88 -16.69
C ALA A 14 -8.13 -24.21 -16.08
N GLY A 15 -8.86 -24.78 -15.10
CA GLY A 15 -8.50 -26.04 -14.43
C GLY A 15 -7.36 -25.90 -13.41
N LEU A 16 -7.01 -24.67 -13.03
CA LEU A 16 -5.96 -24.38 -12.07
C LEU A 16 -6.54 -24.23 -10.66
N ARG A 17 -5.68 -24.42 -9.66
CA ARG A 17 -5.98 -24.14 -8.26
C ARG A 17 -5.83 -22.65 -7.97
N PRO A 18 -6.91 -21.88 -7.74
CA PRO A 18 -6.82 -20.43 -7.59
C PRO A 18 -6.00 -19.98 -6.38
N ASP A 19 -5.97 -20.78 -5.32
CA ASP A 19 -5.17 -20.54 -4.11
C ASP A 19 -3.66 -20.70 -4.34
N LEU A 20 -3.27 -21.37 -5.42
CA LEU A 20 -1.89 -21.56 -5.85
C LEU A 20 -1.54 -20.79 -7.15
N SER A 21 -2.47 -20.02 -7.70
CA SER A 21 -2.27 -19.35 -8.99
C SER A 21 -2.74 -17.89 -9.03
N VAL A 22 -3.47 -17.40 -8.03
CA VAL A 22 -3.97 -16.03 -7.94
C VAL A 22 -3.89 -15.52 -6.50
N TRP A 23 -3.26 -14.37 -6.30
CA TRP A 23 -3.13 -13.72 -4.99
C TRP A 23 -3.34 -12.21 -5.12
N LEU A 24 -3.96 -11.62 -4.10
CA LEU A 24 -3.98 -10.18 -3.91
C LEU A 24 -2.91 -9.82 -2.88
N ASP A 25 -1.82 -9.23 -3.34
CA ASP A 25 -0.78 -8.68 -2.49
C ASP A 25 -1.15 -7.23 -2.15
N VAL A 26 -1.45 -6.98 -0.87
CA VAL A 26 -1.76 -5.65 -0.35
C VAL A 26 -0.62 -5.23 0.55
N THR A 27 0.15 -4.23 0.11
CA THR A 27 1.20 -3.62 0.90
C THR A 27 0.70 -2.30 1.47
N GLU A 28 0.92 -2.09 2.76
CA GLU A 28 0.60 -0.85 3.45
C GLU A 28 1.75 -0.45 4.36
N ASP A 29 2.08 0.85 4.36
CA ASP A 29 3.06 1.42 5.27
C ASP A 29 2.74 2.88 5.62
N THR A 30 3.26 3.34 6.76
CA THR A 30 3.34 4.75 7.15
C THR A 30 4.79 5.07 7.46
N PRO A 31 5.58 5.55 6.47
CA PRO A 31 7.04 5.65 6.59
C PRO A 31 7.51 6.56 7.73
N TYR A 32 6.73 7.59 8.03
CA TYR A 32 6.99 8.49 9.14
C TYR A 32 5.69 8.77 9.90
N SER A 33 5.45 8.01 10.96
CA SER A 33 4.38 8.30 11.90
C SER A 33 4.86 9.33 12.91
N GLU A 34 4.13 10.45 13.00
CA GLU A 34 4.38 11.46 14.01
C GLU A 34 3.09 11.72 14.81
N PRO A 35 3.11 11.48 16.13
CA PRO A 35 1.97 11.74 17.00
C PRO A 35 1.51 13.19 16.90
N THR A 36 0.19 13.40 16.88
CA THR A 36 -0.39 14.74 16.89
C THR A 36 -0.31 15.38 18.28
N GLY A 37 -0.30 16.71 18.33
CA GLY A 37 -0.26 17.50 19.57
C GLY A 37 1.12 17.52 20.23
N GLU A 38 1.17 17.86 21.52
CA GLU A 38 2.40 17.96 22.33
C GLU A 38 2.83 16.61 22.95
N ASN A 39 2.51 15.50 22.27
CA ASN A 39 2.84 14.17 22.77
C ASN A 39 4.37 13.96 22.84
N ALA A 40 4.86 13.57 24.02
CA ALA A 40 6.27 13.27 24.28
C ALA A 40 6.81 12.09 23.46
N ALA A 41 5.95 11.22 22.92
CA ALA A 41 6.33 10.06 22.12
C ALA A 41 6.82 10.41 20.70
N GLY A 42 6.60 11.65 20.22
CA GLY A 42 7.10 12.07 18.92
C GLY A 42 8.58 12.49 18.96
N GLN A 43 9.23 12.52 17.80
CA GLN A 43 10.64 12.88 17.69
C GLN A 43 10.82 14.40 17.67
N TRP A 44 11.79 14.88 18.46
CA TRP A 44 12.10 16.30 18.61
C TRP A 44 13.53 16.58 18.22
N VAL A 45 13.77 17.76 17.67
CA VAL A 45 15.08 18.24 17.27
C VAL A 45 15.41 19.51 18.03
N MET A 46 16.61 19.53 18.61
CA MET A 46 17.17 20.68 19.31
C MET A 46 18.22 21.33 18.43
N LEU A 47 17.92 22.53 17.92
CA LEU A 47 18.88 23.35 17.19
C LEU A 47 19.35 24.48 18.11
N ARG A 48 20.65 24.76 18.11
CA ARG A 48 21.24 25.80 18.94
C ARG A 48 20.52 27.14 18.71
N HIS A 49 20.17 27.84 19.79
CA HIS A 49 19.46 29.12 19.77
C HIS A 49 18.05 29.08 19.15
N ARG A 50 17.45 27.90 19.02
CA ARG A 50 16.04 27.74 18.62
C ARG A 50 15.27 26.96 19.69
N PRO A 51 13.95 27.19 19.83
CA PRO A 51 13.12 26.32 20.64
C PRO A 51 13.15 24.89 20.08
N PRO A 52 12.86 23.86 20.90
CA PRO A 52 12.62 22.51 20.41
C PRO A 52 11.58 22.50 19.28
N GLN A 53 11.86 21.77 18.21
CA GLN A 53 10.94 21.62 17.07
C GLN A 53 10.65 20.15 16.81
N ARG A 54 9.50 19.83 16.22
CA ARG A 54 9.23 18.47 15.75
C ARG A 54 10.16 18.12 14.60
N LEU A 55 10.57 16.85 14.53
CA LEU A 55 11.45 16.39 13.46
C LEU A 55 10.80 16.58 12.07
N GLY A 56 9.50 16.35 11.94
CA GLY A 56 8.78 16.59 10.67
C GLY A 56 8.69 18.06 10.27
N ASP A 57 8.82 19.01 11.20
CA ASP A 57 8.75 20.44 10.89
C ASP A 57 10.09 21.00 10.38
N VAL A 58 11.20 20.36 10.77
CA VAL A 58 12.56 20.80 10.38
C VAL A 58 13.07 20.07 9.15
N SER A 59 12.53 18.90 8.84
CA SER A 59 12.91 18.10 7.66
C SER A 59 11.83 18.19 6.61
N PHE A 60 12.13 18.82 5.47
CA PHE A 60 11.22 18.90 4.33
C PHE A 60 10.70 17.51 3.92
N LEU A 61 11.59 16.51 3.79
CA LEU A 61 11.22 15.17 3.39
C LEU A 61 10.28 14.49 4.41
N LEU A 62 10.56 14.62 5.71
CA LEU A 62 9.73 14.00 6.73
C LEU A 62 8.41 14.75 6.91
N GLY A 63 8.39 16.08 6.70
CA GLY A 63 7.15 16.85 6.61
C GLY A 63 6.26 16.34 5.48
N GLU A 64 6.86 16.04 4.32
CA GLU A 64 6.14 15.42 3.20
C GLU A 64 5.71 13.97 3.48
N LEU A 65 6.42 13.20 4.30
CA LEU A 65 6.03 11.81 4.59
C LEU A 65 5.15 11.66 5.84
N ARG A 66 5.00 12.74 6.61
CA ARG A 66 4.30 12.78 7.90
C ARG A 66 2.90 12.21 7.78
N ASN A 67 2.69 11.09 8.48
CA ASN A 67 1.41 10.40 8.57
C ASN A 67 0.78 10.06 7.21
N LYS A 68 1.57 10.07 6.13
CA LYS A 68 1.09 9.66 4.81
C LYS A 68 1.02 8.14 4.78
N ARG A 69 -0.20 7.64 4.60
CA ARG A 69 -0.48 6.21 4.42
C ARG A 69 -0.19 5.85 2.97
N ILE A 70 0.82 5.02 2.75
CA ILE A 70 1.13 4.47 1.44
C ILE A 70 0.45 3.11 1.35
N GLN A 71 -0.40 2.94 0.35
CA GLN A 71 -1.06 1.68 0.05
C GLN A 71 -0.83 1.32 -1.40
N SER A 72 -0.51 0.06 -1.64
CA SER A 72 -0.38 -0.53 -2.97
C SER A 72 -1.06 -1.89 -2.97
N ALA A 73 -1.79 -2.19 -4.03
CA ALA A 73 -2.40 -3.50 -4.23
C ALA A 73 -1.98 -4.03 -5.58
N ARG A 74 -1.56 -5.30 -5.60
CA ARG A 74 -1.10 -6.01 -6.79
C ARG A 74 -1.90 -7.29 -6.90
N LEU A 75 -2.42 -7.57 -8.09
CA LEU A 75 -2.96 -8.88 -8.39
C LEU A 75 -1.83 -9.71 -9.02
N VAL A 76 -1.41 -10.76 -8.34
CA VAL A 76 -0.36 -11.68 -8.79
C VAL A 76 -1.04 -12.93 -9.34
N PHE A 77 -0.69 -13.32 -10.56
CA PHE A 77 -1.23 -14.49 -11.22
C PHE A 77 -0.24 -15.07 -12.23
N LEU A 78 -0.47 -16.31 -12.64
CA LEU A 78 0.33 -16.97 -13.67
C LEU A 78 0.19 -16.25 -15.03
N PRO A 79 1.28 -16.04 -15.78
CA PRO A 79 1.26 -15.22 -16.99
C PRO A 79 0.30 -15.72 -18.07
N GLU A 80 0.03 -17.02 -18.12
CA GLU A 80 -0.91 -17.66 -19.06
C GLU A 80 -2.36 -17.20 -18.85
N LEU A 81 -2.69 -16.71 -17.65
CA LEU A 81 -4.04 -16.22 -17.33
C LEU A 81 -4.25 -14.75 -17.69
N ARG A 82 -3.21 -14.04 -18.16
CA ARG A 82 -3.23 -12.59 -18.36
C ARG A 82 -4.39 -12.11 -19.21
N GLU A 83 -4.50 -12.60 -20.44
CA GLU A 83 -5.51 -12.11 -21.39
C GLU A 83 -6.93 -12.33 -20.88
N ASP A 84 -7.19 -13.50 -20.28
CA ASP A 84 -8.51 -13.85 -19.77
C ASP A 84 -8.87 -13.04 -18.51
N ILE A 85 -7.89 -12.76 -17.64
CA ILE A 85 -8.08 -11.90 -16.48
C ILE A 85 -8.30 -10.44 -16.92
N GLU A 86 -7.50 -9.92 -17.84
CA GLU A 86 -7.66 -8.56 -18.37
C GLU A 86 -9.02 -8.37 -19.04
N ARG A 87 -9.49 -9.37 -19.79
CA ARG A 87 -10.82 -9.39 -20.41
C ARG A 87 -11.93 -9.43 -19.36
N ALA A 88 -11.79 -10.27 -18.33
CA ALA A 88 -12.77 -10.37 -17.25
C ALA A 88 -12.87 -9.06 -16.45
N ILE A 89 -11.74 -8.43 -16.14
CA ILE A 89 -11.70 -7.15 -15.43
C ILE A 89 -12.30 -6.02 -16.28
N SER A 90 -11.96 -5.96 -17.56
CA SER A 90 -12.45 -4.90 -18.46
C SER A 90 -13.94 -5.02 -18.76
N ALA A 91 -14.49 -6.24 -18.80
CA ALA A 91 -15.92 -6.46 -18.96
C ALA A 91 -16.75 -6.03 -17.73
N GLU A 92 -16.09 -5.83 -16.59
CA GLU A 92 -16.71 -5.39 -15.33
C GLU A 92 -16.54 -3.89 -15.06
N ALA A 93 -15.75 -3.18 -15.86
CA ALA A 93 -15.52 -1.73 -15.76
C ALA A 93 -16.59 -0.93 -16.52
#